data_AF-A0A3C1KMZ3-F1
#
_entry.id   AF-A0A3C1KMZ3-F1
#
_cell.length_a   1.000
_cell.length_b   1.000
_cell.length_c   1.000
_cell.angle_alpha   90.00
_cell.angle_beta   90.00
_cell.angle_gamma   90.00
#
_symmetry.space_group_name_H-M   'P 1'
#
loop_
_entity.id
_entity.type
_entity.pdbx_description
1 polymer ?
#
loop_
_entity_poly.entity_id
_entity_poly.type
_entity_poly.pdbx_seq_one_letter_code
_entity_poly.pdbx_strand_id
1 'polypeptide(L)' 'YPINRDMTARALGFDRPTANSLDSVSDRDFAIEFCSFAALLMTHLSRMSEELVLWTSAQFNFIELPDRFCTGSSIMPQKK' A
#
# COMPACT_ATOMS: atom_id res chain seq x y z
N TYR A 1 -27.76 15.61 -25.38
CA TYR A 1 -26.60 15.52 -26.31
C TYR A 1 -26.11 14.08 -26.34
N PRO A 2 -26.06 13.41 -27.50
CA PRO A 2 -25.47 12.07 -27.59
C PRO A 2 -23.94 12.18 -27.58
N ILE A 3 -23.31 11.85 -26.45
CA ILE A 3 -21.85 11.77 -26.34
C ILE A 3 -21.36 10.41 -26.86
N ASN A 4 -20.23 10.40 -27.57
CA ASN A 4 -19.55 9.16 -27.94
C ASN A 4 -18.70 8.68 -26.76
N ARG A 5 -19.23 7.73 -25.99
CA ARG A 5 -18.58 7.22 -24.76
C ARG A 5 -17.28 6.46 -25.05
N ASP A 6 -17.18 5.77 -26.18
CA ASP A 6 -15.97 5.04 -26.59
C ASP A 6 -14.85 5.98 -27.01
N MET A 7 -15.18 7.11 -27.64
CA MET A 7 -14.21 8.17 -27.93
C MET A 7 -13.67 8.77 -26.62
N THR A 8 -14.57 9.09 -25.68
CA THR A 8 -14.18 9.68 -24.38
C THR A 8 -13.32 8.73 -23.56
N ALA A 9 -13.69 7.44 -23.45
CA ALA A 9 -12.91 6.44 -22.74
C ALA A 9 -11.49 6.36 -23.29
N ARG A 10 -11.35 6.26 -24.63
CA ARG A 10 -10.03 6.24 -25.30
C ARG A 10 -9.23 7.51 -25.07
N ALA A 11 -9.86 8.69 -25.16
CA ALA A 11 -9.20 9.97 -24.94
C ALA A 11 -8.66 10.13 -23.50
N LEU A 12 -9.28 9.45 -22.53
CA LEU A 12 -8.89 9.46 -21.12
C LEU A 12 -8.00 8.26 -20.73
N GLY A 13 -7.69 7.36 -21.67
CA GLY A 13 -6.86 6.18 -21.39
C GLY A 13 -7.58 5.04 -20.66
N PHE A 14 -8.91 5.01 -20.64
CA PHE A 14 -9.68 3.87 -20.16
C PHE A 14 -9.90 2.84 -21.27
N ASP A 15 -9.92 1.56 -20.90
CA ASP A 15 -10.12 0.46 -21.86
C ASP A 15 -11.50 0.48 -22.52
N ARG A 16 -12.54 0.86 -21.76
CA ARG A 16 -13.94 0.90 -22.23
C ARG A 16 -14.83 1.75 -21.31
N PRO A 17 -15.94 2.28 -21.82
CA PRO A 17 -16.97 2.83 -20.95
C PRO A 17 -17.64 1.74 -20.11
N THR A 18 -18.21 2.14 -18.98
CA THR A 18 -19.02 1.29 -18.11
C THR A 18 -20.32 0.84 -18.81
N ALA A 19 -20.80 -0.36 -18.50
CA ALA A 19 -21.97 -0.94 -19.16
C ALA A 19 -23.29 -0.33 -18.69
N ASN A 20 -23.38 0.09 -17.42
CA ASN A 20 -24.61 0.60 -16.82
C ASN A 20 -24.35 1.95 -16.13
N SER A 21 -25.21 2.94 -16.38
CA SER A 21 -25.04 4.30 -15.86
C SER A 21 -25.35 4.44 -14.37
N LEU A 22 -26.29 3.64 -13.83
CA LEU A 22 -26.59 3.65 -12.40
C LEU A 22 -25.41 3.09 -11.61
N ASP A 23 -24.93 1.92 -12.03
CA ASP A 23 -23.73 1.27 -11.49
C ASP A 23 -22.54 2.24 -11.46
N SER A 24 -22.27 2.93 -12.58
CA SER A 24 -21.15 3.88 -12.71
C SER A 24 -21.10 4.97 -11.65
N VAL A 25 -22.26 5.39 -11.12
CA VAL A 25 -22.35 6.51 -10.17
C VAL A 25 -22.57 6.04 -8.74
N SER A 26 -23.19 4.88 -8.53
CA SER A 26 -23.47 4.32 -7.21
C SER A 26 -22.35 3.41 -6.69
N ASP A 27 -21.69 2.65 -7.57
CA ASP A 27 -20.71 1.63 -7.18
C ASP A 27 -19.40 2.24 -6.66
N ARG A 28 -18.76 1.55 -5.71
CA ARG A 28 -17.44 1.88 -5.16
C ARG A 28 -16.55 0.64 -5.00
N ASP A 29 -16.89 -0.47 -5.66
CA ASP A 29 -16.19 -1.75 -5.50
C ASP A 29 -14.70 -1.62 -5.79
N PHE A 30 -14.29 -0.86 -6.82
CA PHE A 30 -12.87 -0.66 -7.12
C PHE A 30 -12.06 -0.10 -5.92
N ALA A 31 -12.66 0.79 -5.13
CA ALA A 31 -12.01 1.39 -3.97
C ALA A 31 -11.97 0.41 -2.79
N ILE A 32 -13.03 -0.39 -2.62
CA ILE A 32 -13.11 -1.42 -1.59
C ILE A 32 -12.11 -2.54 -1.89
N GLU A 33 -12.04 -3.01 -3.14
CA GLU A 33 -11.06 -4.01 -3.58
C GLU A 33 -9.62 -3.52 -3.40
N PHE A 34 -9.34 -2.26 -3.77
CA PHE A 34 -8.03 -1.66 -3.50
C PHE A 34 -7.68 -1.65 -2.01
N CYS A 35 -8.63 -1.23 -1.15
CA CYS A 35 -8.43 -1.25 0.29
C CYS A 35 -8.22 -2.66 0.84
N SER A 36 -8.96 -3.64 0.33
CA SER A 36 -8.83 -5.05 0.71
C SER A 36 -7.44 -5.60 0.36
N PHE A 37 -6.97 -5.33 -0.86
CA PHE A 37 -5.60 -5.66 -1.29
C PHE A 37 -4.57 -4.99 -0.38
N ALA A 38 -4.70 -3.68 -0.13
CA ALA A 38 -3.76 -2.93 0.69
C ALA A 38 -3.71 -3.46 2.13
N ALA A 39 -4.86 -3.84 2.71
CA ALA A 39 -4.93 -4.40 4.06
C ALA A 39 -4.20 -5.74 4.18
N LEU A 40 -4.36 -6.62 3.18
CA LEU A 40 -3.63 -7.89 3.13
C LEU A 40 -2.12 -7.67 2.97
N LEU A 41 -1.72 -6.76 2.08
CA LEU A 41 -0.31 -6.37 1.92
C LEU A 41 0.28 -5.87 3.25
N MET A 42 -0.42 -4.98 3.94
CA MET A 42 0.02 -4.46 5.25
C MET A 42 0.10 -5.55 6.32
N THR A 43 -0.78 -6.55 6.27
CA THR A 43 -0.70 -7.71 7.18
C THR A 43 0.60 -8.50 6.98
N HIS A 44 0.99 -8.72 5.73
CA HIS A 44 2.26 -9.39 5.41
C HIS A 44 3.48 -8.54 5.81
N LEU A 45 3.44 -7.23 5.53
CA LEU A 45 4.52 -6.30 5.91
C LEU A 45 4.65 -6.15 7.43
N SER A 46 3.54 -6.19 8.17
CA SER A 46 3.53 -6.19 9.63
C SER A 46 4.29 -7.41 10.19
N ARG A 47 3.98 -8.61 9.67
CA ARG A 47 4.69 -9.83 10.09
C ARG A 47 6.17 -9.79 9.74
N MET A 48 6.54 -9.30 8.56
CA MET A 48 7.95 -9.12 8.20
C MET A 48 8.65 -8.13 9.13
N SER A 49 7.97 -7.04 9.50
CA SER A 49 8.52 -6.03 10.41
C SER A 49 8.77 -6.59 11.81
N GLU A 50 7.88 -7.46 12.30
CA GLU A 50 8.05 -8.14 13.58
C GLU A 50 9.35 -8.96 13.62
N GLU A 51 9.64 -9.71 12.55
CA GLU A 51 10.90 -10.46 12.43
C GLU A 51 12.11 -9.52 12.48
N LEU A 52 12.07 -8.39 11.75
CA LEU A 52 13.15 -7.41 11.76
C LEU A 52 13.35 -6.79 13.16
N VAL A 53 12.27 -6.48 13.87
CA VAL A 53 12.32 -5.95 15.25
C VAL A 53 12.94 -6.98 16.20
N LEU A 54 12.56 -8.25 16.09
CA LEU A 54 13.14 -9.31 16.90
C LEU A 54 14.62 -9.52 16.59
N TRP A 55 14.98 -9.60 15.30
CA TRP A 55 16.36 -9.87 14.87
C TRP A 55 17.33 -8.73 15.20
N THR A 56 16.85 -7.49 15.29
CA THR A 56 17.65 -6.31 15.68
C THR A 56 17.75 -6.11 17.19
N SER A 57 16.96 -6.82 17.99
CA SER A 57 17.01 -6.70 19.44
C SER A 57 18.36 -7.13 20.02
N ALA A 58 18.75 -6.54 21.15
CA ALA A 58 20.04 -6.84 21.80
C ALA A 58 20.20 -8.30 22.22
N GLN A 59 19.09 -9.02 22.45
CA GLN A 59 19.09 -10.43 22.84
C GLN A 59 19.42 -11.36 21.67
N PHE A 60 18.97 -11.02 20.46
CA PHE A 60 19.18 -11.83 19.27
C PHE A 60 20.37 -11.32 18.45
N ASN A 61 20.41 -10.03 18.15
CA ASN A 61 21.50 -9.35 17.45
C ASN A 61 21.95 -10.05 16.16
N PHE A 62 20.98 -10.46 15.34
CA PHE A 62 21.22 -11.18 14.08
C PHE A 62 21.54 -10.25 12.92
N ILE A 63 20.93 -9.05 12.91
CA ILE A 63 21.11 -8.06 11.86
C ILE A 63 21.26 -6.66 12.46
N GLU A 64 21.89 -5.77 11.71
CA GLU A 64 21.93 -4.33 12.01
C GLU A 64 21.27 -3.56 10.86
N LEU A 65 20.39 -2.60 11.20
CA LEU A 65 19.71 -1.77 10.22
C LEU A 65 20.48 -0.46 9.99
N PRO A 66 20.52 0.05 8.74
CA PRO A 66 21.13 1.35 8.46
C PRO A 66 20.45 2.50 9.21
N ASP A 67 21.25 3.44 9.73
CA ASP A 67 20.77 4.58 10.53
C ASP A 67 19.67 5.41 9.85
N ARG A 68 19.63 5.45 8.52
CA ARG A 68 18.57 6.16 7.77
C ARG A 68 17.16 5.58 7.98
N PHE A 69 17.06 4.38 8.53
CA PHE A 69 15.80 3.68 8.82
C PHE A 69 15.53 3.50 10.31
N CYS A 70 16.44 3.96 11.18
CA CYS A 70 16.38 3.78 12.63
C CYS A 70 16.50 5.12 13.36
N THR A 71 16.10 5.15 14.63
CA THR A 71 16.29 6.31 15.49
C THR A 71 17.24 5.95 16.62
N GLY A 72 18.36 6.67 16.74
CA GLY A 72 19.35 6.43 17.79
C GLY A 72 19.10 7.22 19.08
N SER A 73 19.64 6.72 20.20
CA SER A 73 19.77 7.51 21.43
C SER A 73 21.06 8.34 21.40
N SER A 74 20.99 9.61 21.77
CA SER A 74 22.18 10.47 21.90
C SER A 74 23.10 10.06 23.06
N ILE A 75 22.55 9.42 24.10
CA ILE A 75 23.29 8.96 25.28
C ILE A 75 23.80 7.52 25.08
N MET A 76 23.07 6.71 24.30
CA MET A 76 23.43 5.32 24.01
C MET A 76 23.58 5.13 22.49
N PRO A 77 24.76 5.44 21.92
CA PRO A 77 24.98 5.41 20.47
C PRO A 77 24.81 4.02 19.83
N GLN A 78 24.93 2.96 20.62
CA GLN A 78 24.67 1.58 20.19
C GLN A 78 23.19 1.20 20.18
N LYS A 79 22.32 2.01 20.81
CA LYS A 79 20.88 1.77 20.84
C LYS A 79 20.27 2.44 19.60
N LYS A 80 19.94 1.60 18.62
CA LYS A 80 19.23 1.94 17.39
C LYS A 80 17.85 1.30 17.38
#